data_AF-A0A7W9WEU4-F1
#
_entry.id   AF-A0A7W9WEU4-F1
#
_cell.length_a   1.000
_cell.length_b   1.000
_cell.length_c   1.000
_cell.angle_alpha   90.00
_cell.angle_beta   90.00
_cell.angle_gamma   90.00
#
_symmetry.space_group_name_H-M   'P 1'
#
loop_
_entity.id
_entity.type
_entity.pdbx_description
1 polymer ?
#
loop_
_entity_poly.entity_id
_entity_poly.type
_entity_poly.pdbx_seq_one_letter_code
_entity_poly.pdbx_strand_id
1 'polypeptide(L)'
;MGTSRAGTPMWLLSVGHGSRQALVVAGPHANEPVGGATVLRLAERALADPRLTEGADATWNLLLCLDPDGSRRNEGWLPGPYTLGRYIRNFFRPGFLEQPEWLPDGAAGAALPETRALLGLQDELRPFLQCSLHGVDIGGGFVELTHDLPGFDRRLAHIAARLGIPRELGAYDALYWPGLGPAVYRIPPPRRADLAAAITEAAVESTWFHPCRHGTVTAVVEAPMWGVTAVADGSPPADRDAVLRTVSRTLRHDTDLLRHLLTRIRPHLATVPDAARLLAPVGDYLLVCPGLADAWDPDTGDSPAHPLPPLSTAHLVALRISGRRLALRTAGLLHQLVRAAGRDPAGALPELDRLIDQWCADYRDGCGARWIPVARQAEYQARVVLAAFELAGRRARACSGSGEPVPMQRD
;
A
#
# COMPACT_ATOMS: atom_id res chain seq x y z
N MET A 1 10.90 0.35 -20.79
CA MET A 1 10.22 1.17 -19.76
C MET A 1 10.87 2.53 -19.58
N GLY A 2 12.16 2.60 -19.21
CA GLY A 2 12.83 3.87 -18.94
C GLY A 2 13.82 3.72 -17.79
N THR A 3 14.18 4.84 -17.18
CA THR A 3 15.03 4.88 -15.97
C THR A 3 14.33 5.64 -14.85
N SER A 4 14.64 5.29 -13.61
CA SER A 4 14.26 6.05 -12.42
C SER A 4 14.98 7.40 -12.36
N ARG A 5 14.63 8.24 -11.39
CA ARG A 5 15.24 9.56 -11.21
C ARG A 5 16.73 9.50 -10.89
N ALA A 6 17.22 8.42 -10.29
CA ALA A 6 18.65 8.16 -10.07
C ALA A 6 19.31 7.38 -11.22
N GLY A 7 18.63 7.19 -12.35
CA GLY A 7 19.17 6.54 -13.54
C GLY A 7 19.12 5.01 -13.52
N THR A 8 18.35 4.41 -12.60
CA THR A 8 18.22 2.95 -12.51
C THR A 8 17.28 2.43 -13.59
N PRO A 9 17.66 1.41 -14.39
CA PRO A 9 16.77 0.83 -15.37
C PRO A 9 15.52 0.21 -14.72
N MET A 10 14.35 0.50 -15.29
CA MET A 10 13.10 -0.21 -14.97
C MET A 10 12.86 -1.31 -15.99
N TRP A 11 12.58 -2.53 -15.52
CA TRP A 11 12.48 -3.72 -16.35
C TRP A 11 11.04 -4.22 -16.45
N LEU A 12 10.57 -4.46 -17.67
CA LEU A 12 9.31 -5.11 -17.96
C LEU A 12 9.59 -6.50 -18.53
N LEU A 13 9.04 -7.53 -17.91
CA LEU A 13 9.07 -8.89 -18.40
C LEU A 13 7.72 -9.22 -19.06
N SER A 14 7.73 -9.58 -20.34
CA SER A 14 6.51 -9.97 -21.06
C SER A 14 6.47 -11.47 -21.31
N VAL A 15 5.30 -12.09 -21.09
CA VAL A 15 5.06 -13.54 -21.27
C VAL A 15 3.78 -13.77 -22.05
N GLY A 16 3.88 -14.53 -23.14
CA GLY A 16 2.77 -14.77 -24.08
C GLY A 16 2.80 -13.81 -25.27
N HIS A 17 1.90 -14.06 -26.23
CA HIS A 17 1.78 -13.28 -27.48
C HIS A 17 0.31 -13.01 -27.86
N GLY A 18 -0.60 -13.10 -26.89
CA GLY A 18 -2.02 -12.84 -27.11
C GLY A 18 -2.34 -11.34 -27.24
N SER A 19 -3.47 -11.03 -27.85
CA SER A 19 -3.88 -9.65 -28.13
C SER A 19 -4.24 -8.86 -26.86
N ARG A 20 -4.68 -9.54 -25.80
CA ARG A 20 -5.21 -8.90 -24.59
C ARG A 20 -4.10 -8.69 -23.56
N GLN A 21 -3.87 -7.44 -23.17
CA GLN A 21 -2.78 -7.10 -22.26
C GLN A 21 -3.23 -7.20 -20.79
N ALA A 22 -2.49 -7.92 -19.97
CA ALA A 22 -2.57 -7.87 -18.51
C ALA A 22 -1.28 -7.22 -17.97
N LEU A 23 -1.41 -6.20 -17.12
CA LEU A 23 -0.29 -5.47 -16.54
C LEU A 23 -0.19 -5.77 -15.04
N VAL A 24 0.99 -6.15 -14.55
CA VAL A 24 1.28 -6.32 -13.13
C VAL A 24 2.44 -5.41 -12.74
N VAL A 25 2.24 -4.58 -11.73
CA VAL A 25 3.19 -3.56 -11.27
C VAL A 25 3.73 -3.98 -9.90
N ALA A 26 5.02 -4.29 -9.82
CA ALA A 26 5.71 -4.55 -8.55
C ALA A 26 6.52 -3.36 -8.06
N GLY A 27 6.75 -3.32 -6.75
CA GLY A 27 7.54 -2.28 -6.08
C GLY A 27 7.04 -0.85 -6.29
N PRO A 28 5.73 -0.56 -6.22
CA PRO A 28 5.23 0.82 -6.25
C PRO A 28 5.67 1.62 -5.01
N HIS A 29 5.82 0.95 -3.87
CA HIS A 29 6.40 1.52 -2.66
C HIS A 29 7.71 0.82 -2.29
N ALA A 30 8.71 1.63 -1.96
CA ALA A 30 10.06 1.21 -1.61
C ALA A 30 10.16 0.12 -0.51
N ASN A 31 9.26 0.16 0.48
CA ASN A 31 9.29 -0.72 1.64
C ASN A 31 8.54 -2.05 1.45
N GLU A 32 8.01 -2.32 0.26
CA GLU A 32 7.07 -3.42 -0.01
C GLU A 32 7.67 -4.42 -1.03
N PRO A 33 8.71 -5.18 -0.64
CA PRO A 33 9.53 -5.93 -1.60
C PRO A 33 8.87 -7.19 -2.18
N VAL A 34 7.77 -7.67 -1.59
CA VAL A 34 7.14 -8.94 -1.97
C VAL A 34 6.68 -8.96 -3.43
N GLY A 35 6.26 -7.81 -3.98
CA GLY A 35 5.80 -7.71 -5.36
C GLY A 35 6.83 -8.24 -6.37
N GLY A 36 8.13 -8.01 -6.13
CA GLY A 36 9.20 -8.50 -6.98
C GLY A 36 9.29 -10.02 -7.03
N ALA A 37 9.08 -10.71 -5.89
CA ALA A 37 9.00 -12.16 -5.85
C ALA A 37 7.71 -12.69 -6.51
N THR A 38 6.61 -11.97 -6.36
CA THR A 38 5.31 -12.31 -6.95
C THR A 38 5.33 -12.26 -8.47
N VAL A 39 5.93 -11.23 -9.09
CA VAL A 39 5.98 -11.14 -10.56
C VAL A 39 6.77 -12.29 -11.18
N LEU A 40 7.87 -12.72 -10.56
CA LEU A 40 8.62 -13.89 -11.03
C LEU A 40 7.77 -15.17 -10.92
N ARG A 41 7.04 -15.34 -9.80
CA ARG A 41 6.10 -16.45 -9.63
C ARG A 41 4.99 -16.45 -10.67
N LEU A 42 4.47 -15.28 -11.04
CA LEU A 42 3.44 -15.14 -12.07
C LEU A 42 4.01 -15.48 -13.45
N ALA A 43 5.22 -15.03 -13.77
CA ALA A 43 5.91 -15.38 -15.01
C ALA A 43 6.08 -16.90 -15.16
N GLU A 44 6.57 -17.58 -14.11
CA GLU A 44 6.70 -19.05 -14.08
C GLU A 44 5.36 -19.75 -14.36
N ARG A 45 4.26 -19.28 -13.75
CA ARG A 45 2.93 -19.86 -13.96
C ARG A 45 2.39 -19.60 -15.37
N ALA A 46 2.55 -18.39 -15.89
CA ALA A 46 2.12 -18.05 -17.24
C ALA A 46 2.89 -18.82 -18.31
N LEU A 47 4.18 -19.12 -18.08
CA LEU A 47 4.97 -20.00 -18.93
C LEU A 47 4.55 -21.47 -18.83
N ALA A 48 4.19 -21.93 -17.63
CA ALA A 48 3.84 -23.34 -17.39
C ALA A 48 2.41 -23.72 -17.78
N ASP A 49 1.49 -22.76 -17.86
CA ASP A 49 0.07 -23.02 -18.16
C ASP A 49 -0.40 -22.19 -19.38
N PRO A 50 -0.45 -22.79 -20.59
CA PRO A 50 -0.92 -22.12 -21.81
C PRO A 50 -2.34 -21.55 -21.71
N ARG A 51 -3.16 -21.99 -20.76
CA ARG A 51 -4.50 -21.42 -20.53
C ARG A 51 -4.44 -19.97 -20.02
N LEU A 52 -3.32 -19.56 -19.41
CA LEU A 52 -3.09 -18.20 -18.93
C LEU A 52 -2.57 -17.27 -20.02
N THR A 53 -2.07 -17.82 -21.14
CA THR A 53 -1.55 -17.07 -22.30
C THR A 53 -2.43 -17.33 -23.52
N GLU A 54 -2.09 -18.32 -24.34
CA GLU A 54 -2.78 -18.69 -25.59
C GLU A 54 -4.28 -18.93 -25.38
N GLY A 55 -4.66 -19.73 -24.38
CA GLY A 55 -6.07 -20.04 -24.10
C GLY A 55 -6.90 -18.85 -23.60
N ALA A 56 -6.25 -17.80 -23.10
CA ALA A 56 -6.89 -16.56 -22.68
C ALA A 56 -6.80 -15.45 -23.74
N ASP A 57 -6.06 -15.70 -24.83
CA ASP A 57 -5.56 -14.70 -25.78
C ASP A 57 -4.88 -13.52 -25.06
N ALA A 58 -3.98 -13.85 -24.11
CA ALA A 58 -3.38 -12.88 -23.21
C ALA A 58 -1.86 -12.80 -23.31
N THR A 59 -1.35 -11.58 -23.12
CA THR A 59 0.05 -11.27 -22.86
C THR A 59 0.18 -10.66 -21.46
N TRP A 60 1.02 -11.26 -20.63
CA TRP A 60 1.33 -10.77 -19.29
C TRP A 60 2.52 -9.81 -19.37
N ASN A 61 2.37 -8.60 -18.84
CA ASN A 61 3.40 -7.57 -18.79
C ASN A 61 3.70 -7.29 -17.32
N LEU A 62 4.90 -7.66 -16.87
CA LEU A 62 5.27 -7.73 -15.46
C LEU A 62 6.40 -6.73 -15.17
N LEU A 63 6.05 -5.57 -14.63
CA LEU A 63 7.02 -4.55 -14.23
C LEU A 63 7.68 -4.98 -12.92
N LEU A 64 9.00 -5.21 -12.95
CA LEU A 64 9.70 -5.84 -11.84
C LEU A 64 9.85 -4.97 -10.59
N CYS A 65 9.97 -3.65 -10.79
CA CYS A 65 10.07 -2.66 -9.72
C CYS A 65 9.83 -1.26 -10.29
N LEU A 66 8.81 -0.57 -9.77
CA LEU A 66 8.47 0.80 -10.17
C LEU A 66 9.34 1.85 -9.47
N ASP A 67 9.66 1.68 -8.19
CA ASP A 67 10.58 2.53 -7.42
C ASP A 67 11.88 1.79 -7.07
N PRO A 68 12.79 1.56 -8.05
CA PRO A 68 14.04 0.87 -7.77
C PRO A 68 14.99 1.70 -6.89
N ASP A 69 14.89 3.03 -6.90
CA ASP A 69 15.75 3.91 -6.11
C ASP A 69 15.39 3.84 -4.62
N GLY A 70 14.10 3.89 -4.29
CA GLY A 70 13.64 3.67 -2.93
C GLY A 70 13.85 2.22 -2.47
N SER A 71 13.66 1.24 -3.36
CA SER A 71 13.88 -0.18 -3.04
C SER A 71 15.32 -0.46 -2.60
N ARG A 72 16.33 0.15 -3.24
CA ARG A 72 17.74 -0.01 -2.82
C ARG A 72 18.01 0.46 -1.39
N ARG A 73 17.30 1.49 -0.92
CA ARG A 73 17.45 1.99 0.46
C ARG A 73 16.93 1.00 1.51
N ASN A 74 16.19 -0.03 1.10
CA ASN A 74 15.70 -1.09 1.98
C ASN A 74 16.59 -2.34 1.99
N GLU A 75 17.66 -2.42 1.19
CA GLU A 75 18.55 -3.60 1.11
C GLU A 75 19.13 -4.03 2.47
N GLY A 76 19.27 -3.09 3.41
CA GLY A 76 19.79 -3.38 4.75
C GLY A 76 18.98 -4.40 5.57
N TRP A 77 17.70 -4.61 5.27
CA TRP A 77 16.87 -5.60 5.98
C TRP A 77 16.42 -6.80 5.14
N LEU A 78 16.45 -6.71 3.80
CA LEU A 78 15.97 -7.78 2.90
C LEU A 78 16.60 -9.17 3.13
N PRO A 79 17.90 -9.30 3.47
CA PRO A 79 18.51 -10.61 3.73
C PRO A 79 18.01 -11.32 5.00
N GLY A 80 17.27 -10.62 5.88
CA GLY A 80 16.86 -11.15 7.18
C GLY A 80 18.01 -11.30 8.18
N PRO A 81 17.73 -11.55 9.48
CA PRO A 81 16.45 -12.04 10.02
C PRO A 81 15.30 -11.01 9.99
N TYR A 82 14.10 -11.50 9.64
CA TYR A 82 12.87 -10.73 9.52
C TYR A 82 12.24 -10.43 10.89
N THR A 83 12.88 -9.53 11.63
CA THR A 83 12.37 -9.00 12.90
C THR A 83 11.87 -7.56 12.72
N LEU A 84 10.80 -7.18 13.43
CA LEU A 84 10.26 -5.81 13.38
C LEU A 84 11.34 -4.77 13.71
N GLY A 85 12.14 -5.02 14.75
CA GLY A 85 13.20 -4.09 15.17
C GLY A 85 14.27 -3.87 14.10
N ARG A 86 14.67 -4.91 13.36
CA ARG A 86 15.59 -4.75 12.23
C ARG A 86 14.92 -4.04 11.06
N TYR A 87 13.70 -4.42 10.70
CA TYR A 87 12.94 -3.80 9.62
C TYR A 87 12.84 -2.29 9.82
N ILE A 88 12.35 -1.84 10.98
CA ILE A 88 12.15 -0.42 11.27
C ILE A 88 13.45 0.37 11.31
N ARG A 89 14.53 -0.19 11.86
CA ARG A 89 15.84 0.51 11.91
C ARG A 89 16.51 0.66 10.54
N ASN A 90 16.03 -0.04 9.52
CA ASN A 90 16.53 0.03 8.14
C ASN A 90 15.40 0.36 7.14
N PHE A 91 14.25 0.84 7.63
CA PHE A 91 13.07 1.11 6.83
C PHE A 91 13.28 2.36 6.00
N PHE A 92 12.90 2.31 4.72
CA PHE A 92 12.77 3.52 3.93
C PHE A 92 11.49 3.51 3.10
N ARG A 93 10.71 4.57 3.23
CA ARG A 93 9.66 4.93 2.27
C ARG A 93 9.82 6.41 1.95
N PRO A 94 9.83 6.79 0.66
CA PRO A 94 9.97 8.19 0.30
C PRO A 94 8.77 9.03 0.75
N GLY A 95 8.95 10.34 0.82
CA GLY A 95 7.86 11.28 1.08
C GLY A 95 6.74 11.15 0.04
N PHE A 96 5.56 11.67 0.35
CA PHE A 96 4.34 11.47 -0.45
C PHE A 96 4.53 11.86 -1.93
N LEU A 97 5.12 13.02 -2.20
CA LEU A 97 5.39 13.53 -3.56
C LEU A 97 6.47 12.75 -4.32
N GLU A 98 7.21 11.89 -3.63
CA GLU A 98 8.27 11.07 -4.21
C GLU A 98 7.87 9.62 -4.46
N GLN A 99 6.62 9.24 -4.16
CA GLN A 99 6.07 7.91 -4.38
C GLN A 99 5.42 7.80 -5.77
N PRO A 100 5.85 6.87 -6.65
CA PRO A 100 5.48 6.90 -8.07
C PRO A 100 4.01 6.71 -8.43
N GLU A 101 3.19 6.15 -7.54
CA GLU A 101 1.76 5.89 -7.84
C GLU A 101 0.82 7.03 -7.43
N TRP A 102 1.30 8.02 -6.66
CA TRP A 102 0.50 9.17 -6.25
C TRP A 102 0.62 10.30 -7.26
N LEU A 103 -0.51 10.81 -7.73
CA LEU A 103 -0.64 11.85 -8.75
C LEU A 103 -1.48 13.03 -8.23
N PRO A 104 -1.04 13.76 -7.19
CA PRO A 104 -1.85 14.83 -6.60
C PRO A 104 -2.23 15.94 -7.61
N ASP A 105 -1.35 16.21 -8.59
CA ASP A 105 -1.58 17.19 -9.67
C ASP A 105 -2.18 16.56 -10.95
N GLY A 106 -2.53 15.28 -10.88
CA GLY A 106 -3.03 14.46 -11.97
C GLY A 106 -1.99 14.03 -12.99
N ALA A 107 -2.40 13.21 -13.96
CA ALA A 107 -1.47 12.58 -14.93
C ALA A 107 -0.64 13.59 -15.74
N ALA A 108 -1.20 14.76 -16.07
CA ALA A 108 -0.49 15.83 -16.79
C ALA A 108 0.59 16.51 -15.93
N GLY A 109 0.45 16.47 -14.60
CA GLY A 109 1.40 17.01 -13.62
C GLY A 109 2.47 16.02 -13.18
N ALA A 110 2.56 14.83 -13.77
CA ALA A 110 3.47 13.77 -13.34
C ALA A 110 4.96 14.21 -13.40
N ALA A 111 5.52 14.52 -12.23
CA ALA A 111 6.89 15.02 -12.09
C ALA A 111 7.95 13.92 -12.15
N LEU A 112 7.61 12.72 -11.68
CA LEU A 112 8.56 11.61 -11.54
C LEU A 112 8.73 10.83 -12.86
N PRO A 113 9.98 10.51 -13.27
CA PRO A 113 10.20 9.68 -14.46
C PRO A 113 9.62 8.27 -14.33
N GLU A 114 9.61 7.69 -13.13
CA GLU A 114 8.98 6.40 -12.82
C GLU A 114 7.48 6.43 -13.11
N THR A 115 6.80 7.46 -12.61
CA THR A 115 5.37 7.70 -12.85
C THR A 115 5.08 7.89 -14.33
N ARG A 116 5.83 8.75 -15.03
CA ARG A 116 5.65 8.96 -16.47
C ARG A 116 5.82 7.68 -17.28
N ALA A 117 6.80 6.85 -16.92
CA ALA A 117 7.01 5.57 -17.58
C ALA A 117 5.83 4.61 -17.38
N LEU A 118 5.25 4.56 -16.17
CA LEU A 118 4.07 3.75 -15.90
C LEU A 118 2.84 4.26 -16.67
N LEU A 119 2.58 5.57 -16.65
CA LEU A 119 1.46 6.16 -17.38
C LEU A 119 1.56 5.91 -18.89
N GLY A 120 2.77 6.08 -19.45
CA GLY A 120 3.04 5.76 -20.85
C GLY A 120 2.80 4.29 -21.19
N LEU A 121 3.26 3.37 -20.34
CA LEU A 121 3.01 1.94 -20.52
C LEU A 121 1.52 1.61 -20.45
N GLN A 122 0.78 2.19 -19.51
CA GLN A 122 -0.67 2.01 -19.38
C GLN A 122 -1.40 2.48 -20.65
N ASP A 123 -0.95 3.58 -21.25
CA ASP A 123 -1.53 4.12 -22.49
C ASP A 123 -1.17 3.33 -23.75
N GLU A 124 0.03 2.76 -23.78
CA GLU A 124 0.50 1.87 -24.85
C GLU A 124 -0.23 0.52 -24.81
N LEU A 125 -0.25 -0.14 -23.64
CA LEU A 125 -0.79 -1.49 -23.49
C LEU A 125 -2.32 -1.52 -23.45
N ARG A 126 -2.96 -0.49 -22.92
CA ARG A 126 -4.41 -0.43 -22.66
C ARG A 126 -4.94 -1.74 -22.04
N PRO A 127 -4.39 -2.15 -20.89
CA PRO A 127 -4.61 -3.50 -20.37
C PRO A 127 -6.08 -3.71 -20.00
N PHE A 128 -6.60 -4.92 -20.18
CA PHE A 128 -7.94 -5.23 -19.66
C PHE A 128 -7.93 -5.38 -18.13
N LEU A 129 -6.76 -5.70 -17.56
CA LEU A 129 -6.52 -5.80 -16.13
C LEU A 129 -5.14 -5.21 -15.79
N GLN A 130 -5.12 -4.33 -14.80
CA GLN A 130 -3.92 -3.94 -14.06
C GLN A 130 -3.97 -4.51 -12.64
N CYS A 131 -2.88 -5.08 -12.16
CA CYS A 131 -2.69 -5.39 -10.75
C CYS A 131 -1.48 -4.61 -10.20
N SER A 132 -1.69 -3.70 -9.26
CA SER A 132 -0.58 -3.10 -8.49
C SER A 132 -0.33 -3.95 -7.24
N LEU A 133 0.91 -4.36 -7.03
CA LEU A 133 1.30 -5.28 -5.95
C LEU A 133 1.86 -4.49 -4.78
N HIS A 134 1.10 -4.44 -3.70
CA HIS A 134 1.43 -3.69 -2.48
C HIS A 134 1.63 -4.60 -1.28
N GLY A 135 2.26 -4.05 -0.26
CA GLY A 135 2.53 -4.73 0.99
C GLY A 135 2.06 -3.91 2.20
N VAL A 136 1.43 -4.60 3.13
CA VAL A 136 1.11 -4.03 4.45
C VAL A 136 2.18 -4.45 5.42
N ASP A 137 2.80 -3.51 6.13
CA ASP A 137 3.78 -3.85 7.17
C ASP A 137 3.16 -4.81 8.21
N ILE A 138 2.17 -4.33 8.96
CA ILE A 138 1.50 -5.10 10.00
C ILE A 138 0.00 -5.01 9.74
N GLY A 139 -0.72 -6.14 9.75
CA GLY A 139 -2.16 -6.16 9.48
C GLY A 139 -2.63 -7.45 8.83
N GLY A 140 -3.54 -7.33 7.86
CA GLY A 140 -4.04 -8.43 7.04
C GLY A 140 -3.98 -8.13 5.55
N GLY A 141 -4.36 -9.12 4.75
CA GLY A 141 -4.51 -8.94 3.31
C GLY A 141 -5.89 -8.40 2.94
N PHE A 142 -5.93 -7.50 1.98
CA PHE A 142 -7.15 -6.97 1.38
C PHE A 142 -6.90 -6.60 -0.09
N VAL A 143 -7.94 -6.20 -0.80
CA VAL A 143 -7.85 -5.79 -2.20
C VAL A 143 -8.73 -4.59 -2.45
N GLU A 144 -8.26 -3.68 -3.27
CA GLU A 144 -9.02 -2.51 -3.72
C GLU A 144 -9.22 -2.59 -5.23
N LEU A 145 -10.44 -2.32 -5.71
CA LEU A 145 -10.82 -2.48 -7.10
C LEU A 145 -11.43 -1.20 -7.66
N THR A 146 -11.05 -0.81 -8.88
CA THR A 146 -11.76 0.27 -9.60
C THR A 146 -13.15 -0.16 -10.08
N HIS A 147 -13.34 -1.46 -10.29
CA HIS A 147 -14.59 -2.04 -10.76
C HIS A 147 -14.95 -3.28 -9.96
N ASP A 148 -16.24 -3.50 -9.75
CA ASP A 148 -16.70 -4.74 -9.14
C ASP A 148 -16.38 -5.96 -10.03
N LEU A 149 -15.86 -6.99 -9.37
CA LEU A 149 -15.59 -8.32 -9.91
C LEU A 149 -16.41 -9.32 -9.10
N PRO A 150 -17.66 -9.61 -9.50
CA PRO A 150 -18.57 -10.44 -8.71
C PRO A 150 -17.97 -11.79 -8.30
N GLY A 151 -18.04 -12.11 -7.00
CA GLY A 151 -17.50 -13.34 -6.41
C GLY A 151 -16.00 -13.31 -6.10
N PHE A 152 -15.32 -12.19 -6.33
CA PHE A 152 -13.90 -12.02 -6.00
C PHE A 152 -13.64 -12.10 -4.49
N ASP A 153 -14.51 -11.53 -3.66
CA ASP A 153 -14.48 -11.59 -2.19
C ASP A 153 -14.43 -13.05 -1.67
N ARG A 154 -15.21 -13.95 -2.26
CA ARG A 154 -15.22 -15.38 -1.91
C ARG A 154 -13.93 -16.08 -2.31
N ARG A 155 -13.38 -15.73 -3.47
CA ARG A 155 -12.08 -16.26 -3.92
C ARG A 155 -10.95 -15.78 -3.01
N LEU A 156 -10.94 -14.50 -2.66
CA LEU A 156 -10.00 -13.91 -1.71
C LEU A 156 -10.09 -14.62 -0.35
N ALA A 157 -11.30 -14.83 0.17
CA ALA A 157 -11.54 -15.57 1.41
C ALA A 157 -10.91 -16.97 1.37
N HIS A 158 -11.15 -17.71 0.29
CA HIS A 158 -10.60 -19.05 0.11
C HIS A 158 -9.07 -19.06 0.03
N ILE A 159 -8.48 -18.13 -0.73
CA ILE A 159 -7.02 -18.00 -0.88
C ILE A 159 -6.37 -17.68 0.47
N ALA A 160 -6.89 -16.68 1.17
CA ALA A 160 -6.38 -16.25 2.47
C ALA A 160 -6.45 -17.38 3.51
N ALA A 161 -7.59 -18.08 3.59
CA ALA A 161 -7.78 -19.21 4.50
C ALA A 161 -6.79 -20.35 4.22
N ARG A 162 -6.58 -20.71 2.94
CA ARG A 162 -5.64 -21.79 2.57
C ARG A 162 -4.18 -21.46 2.88
N LEU A 163 -3.83 -20.18 2.91
CA LEU A 163 -2.47 -19.72 3.19
C LEU A 163 -2.29 -19.31 4.65
N GLY A 164 -3.36 -19.29 5.46
CA GLY A 164 -3.30 -18.81 6.85
C GLY A 164 -2.93 -17.33 6.94
N ILE A 165 -3.43 -16.52 6.00
CA ILE A 165 -3.23 -15.07 5.98
C ILE A 165 -4.49 -14.41 6.55
N PRO A 166 -4.38 -13.59 7.61
CA PRO A 166 -5.50 -12.80 8.11
C PRO A 166 -6.03 -11.86 7.02
N ARG A 167 -7.34 -11.71 6.94
CA ARG A 167 -7.97 -10.71 6.07
C ARG A 167 -8.25 -9.46 6.87
N GLU A 168 -7.94 -8.30 6.32
CA GLU A 168 -8.20 -7.02 6.97
C GLU A 168 -9.61 -6.54 6.60
N LEU A 169 -10.56 -6.64 7.53
CA LEU A 169 -11.96 -6.31 7.29
C LEU A 169 -12.30 -4.83 7.48
N GLY A 170 -11.37 -4.04 8.01
CA GLY A 170 -11.52 -2.61 8.25
C GLY A 170 -10.24 -1.85 7.93
N ALA A 171 -9.71 -2.06 6.73
CA ALA A 171 -8.45 -1.46 6.29
C ALA A 171 -8.49 0.06 6.44
N TYR A 172 -7.45 0.61 7.06
CA TYR A 172 -7.36 2.07 7.29
C TYR A 172 -7.33 2.86 5.98
N ASP A 173 -6.58 2.38 4.99
CA ASP A 173 -6.42 3.05 3.71
C ASP A 173 -7.75 3.14 2.93
N ALA A 174 -8.66 2.20 3.19
CA ALA A 174 -10.00 2.14 2.61
C ALA A 174 -11.11 2.48 3.62
N LEU A 175 -10.79 3.17 4.72
CA LEU A 175 -11.72 3.39 5.85
C LEU A 175 -13.06 3.98 5.39
N TYR A 176 -13.03 4.95 4.48
CA TYR A 176 -14.22 5.63 3.97
C TYR A 176 -14.73 5.08 2.63
N TRP A 177 -14.13 4.00 2.13
CA TRP A 177 -14.40 3.51 0.78
C TRP A 177 -15.57 2.52 0.77
N PRO A 178 -16.37 2.45 -0.30
CA PRO A 178 -17.44 1.47 -0.40
C PRO A 178 -16.89 0.04 -0.37
N GLY A 179 -17.44 -0.80 0.49
CA GLY A 179 -17.14 -2.24 0.49
C GLY A 179 -17.77 -2.95 -0.72
N LEU A 180 -16.99 -3.82 -1.37
CA LEU A 180 -17.46 -4.79 -2.37
C LEU A 180 -17.63 -6.20 -1.79
N GLY A 181 -17.06 -6.41 -0.60
CA GLY A 181 -17.15 -7.64 0.18
C GLY A 181 -16.14 -7.61 1.32
N PRO A 182 -16.09 -8.64 2.18
CA PRO A 182 -15.12 -8.72 3.27
C PRO A 182 -13.67 -8.63 2.75
N ALA A 183 -12.92 -7.60 3.17
CA ALA A 183 -11.57 -7.27 2.71
C ALA A 183 -11.45 -6.95 1.20
N VAL A 184 -12.54 -6.52 0.57
CA VAL A 184 -12.54 -6.02 -0.82
C VAL A 184 -13.25 -4.67 -0.87
N TYR A 185 -12.54 -3.64 -1.34
CA TYR A 185 -13.01 -2.26 -1.35
C TYR A 185 -13.08 -1.70 -2.76
N ARG A 186 -13.95 -0.73 -2.99
CA ARG A 186 -14.03 0.02 -4.24
C ARG A 186 -13.18 1.28 -4.13
N ILE A 187 -12.21 1.43 -5.02
CA ILE A 187 -11.45 2.68 -5.18
C ILE A 187 -12.44 3.75 -5.67
N PRO A 188 -12.68 4.84 -4.91
CA PRO A 188 -13.55 5.91 -5.35
C PRO A 188 -12.94 6.66 -6.54
N PRO A 189 -13.75 7.29 -7.41
CA PRO A 189 -13.24 8.20 -8.41
C PRO A 189 -12.38 9.29 -7.74
N PRO A 190 -11.21 9.62 -8.31
CA PRO A 190 -10.28 10.53 -7.66
C PRO A 190 -10.86 11.93 -7.52
N ARG A 191 -10.55 12.59 -6.41
CA ARG A 191 -10.86 14.00 -6.18
C ARG A 191 -9.60 14.76 -5.81
N ARG A 192 -9.48 16.01 -6.24
CA ARG A 192 -8.40 16.88 -5.76
C ARG A 192 -8.62 17.19 -4.29
N ALA A 193 -7.56 17.09 -3.51
CA ALA A 193 -7.53 17.38 -2.09
C ALA A 193 -6.22 18.10 -1.75
N ASP A 194 -6.15 18.73 -0.57
CA ASP A 194 -4.88 19.27 -0.07
C ASP A 194 -3.90 18.14 0.28
N LEU A 195 -2.64 18.51 0.54
CA LEU A 195 -1.58 17.54 0.82
C LEU A 195 -1.88 16.66 2.06
N ALA A 196 -2.49 17.21 3.11
CA ALA A 196 -2.78 16.44 4.31
C ALA A 196 -3.85 15.38 4.02
N ALA A 197 -4.95 15.77 3.40
CA ALA A 197 -6.00 14.86 2.94
C ALA A 197 -5.48 13.83 1.93
N ALA A 198 -4.57 14.24 1.04
CA ALA A 198 -3.92 13.37 0.06
C ALA A 198 -3.09 12.26 0.71
N ILE A 199 -2.34 12.60 1.76
CA ILE A 199 -1.55 11.64 2.52
C ILE A 199 -2.45 10.68 3.31
N THR A 200 -3.58 11.16 3.85
CA THR A 200 -4.40 10.39 4.81
C THR A 200 -5.47 9.51 4.19
N GLU A 201 -6.12 9.94 3.11
CA GLU A 201 -7.32 9.27 2.60
C GLU A 201 -7.10 8.47 1.32
N ALA A 202 -5.90 8.53 0.73
CA ALA A 202 -5.55 7.88 -0.55
C ALA A 202 -6.57 8.13 -1.70
N ALA A 203 -7.47 9.10 -1.53
CA ALA A 203 -8.59 9.42 -2.41
C ALA A 203 -8.20 10.42 -3.52
N VAL A 204 -6.92 10.78 -3.57
CA VAL A 204 -6.37 11.61 -4.64
C VAL A 204 -6.17 10.81 -5.92
N GLU A 205 -5.96 11.53 -7.01
CA GLU A 205 -5.61 10.93 -8.29
C GLU A 205 -4.34 10.07 -8.13
N SER A 206 -4.41 8.85 -8.67
CA SER A 206 -3.35 7.85 -8.62
C SER A 206 -3.22 7.16 -9.98
N THR A 207 -2.07 6.53 -10.20
CA THR A 207 -1.83 5.70 -11.39
C THR A 207 -2.80 4.53 -11.51
N TRP A 208 -3.51 4.19 -10.43
CA TRP A 208 -4.50 3.10 -10.40
C TRP A 208 -5.73 3.41 -11.23
N PHE A 209 -6.17 4.68 -11.25
CA PHE A 209 -7.39 5.10 -11.96
C PHE A 209 -7.13 5.54 -13.41
N HIS A 210 -5.89 5.94 -13.72
CA HIS A 210 -5.49 6.40 -15.06
C HIS A 210 -5.94 5.47 -16.22
N PRO A 211 -5.73 4.14 -16.16
CA PRO A 211 -6.08 3.27 -17.28
C PRO A 211 -7.58 2.94 -17.35
N CYS A 212 -8.43 3.37 -16.40
CA CYS A 212 -9.87 3.14 -16.41
C CYS A 212 -10.55 3.67 -17.67
N ARG A 213 -10.02 4.76 -18.27
CA ARG A 213 -10.50 5.32 -19.54
C ARG A 213 -10.42 4.34 -20.72
N HIS A 214 -9.57 3.32 -20.62
CA HIS A 214 -9.40 2.26 -21.61
C HIS A 214 -10.29 1.04 -21.32
N GLY A 215 -11.17 1.12 -20.31
CA GLY A 215 -11.96 -0.02 -19.83
C GLY A 215 -11.21 -0.95 -18.89
N THR A 216 -10.01 -0.56 -18.46
CA THR A 216 -9.15 -1.35 -17.55
C THR A 216 -9.81 -1.52 -16.19
N VAL A 217 -9.80 -2.75 -15.68
CA VAL A 217 -10.01 -3.00 -14.25
C VAL A 217 -8.66 -2.91 -13.55
N THR A 218 -8.55 -2.13 -12.49
CA THR A 218 -7.35 -2.11 -11.64
C THR A 218 -7.66 -2.79 -10.31
N ALA A 219 -6.74 -3.66 -9.88
CA ALA A 219 -6.73 -4.29 -8.56
C ALA A 219 -5.45 -3.91 -7.80
N VAL A 220 -5.58 -3.27 -6.64
CA VAL A 220 -4.48 -3.04 -5.70
C VAL A 220 -4.48 -4.21 -4.72
N VAL A 221 -3.40 -5.01 -4.72
CA VAL A 221 -3.34 -6.28 -3.99
C VAL A 221 -2.40 -6.15 -2.80
N GLU A 222 -2.98 -6.10 -1.61
CA GLU A 222 -2.27 -5.87 -0.35
C GLU A 222 -1.92 -7.18 0.35
N ALA A 223 -0.62 -7.42 0.57
CA ALA A 223 -0.12 -8.60 1.26
C ALA A 223 0.60 -8.24 2.57
N PRO A 224 0.21 -8.83 3.71
CA PRO A 224 0.82 -8.48 4.99
C PRO A 224 2.19 -9.13 5.17
N MET A 225 3.16 -8.35 5.66
CA MET A 225 4.47 -8.83 6.10
C MET A 225 4.37 -9.49 7.49
N TRP A 226 3.74 -8.79 8.44
CA TRP A 226 3.37 -9.31 9.76
C TRP A 226 1.84 -9.43 9.88
N GLY A 227 1.35 -10.66 9.93
CA GLY A 227 -0.08 -10.95 10.08
C GLY A 227 -0.58 -10.69 11.50
N VAL A 228 -1.75 -10.05 11.62
CA VAL A 228 -2.50 -9.86 12.87
C VAL A 228 -3.88 -10.50 12.73
N THR A 229 -4.20 -11.50 13.55
CA THR A 229 -5.49 -12.22 13.43
C THR A 229 -6.70 -11.33 13.74
N ALA A 230 -6.55 -10.39 14.68
CA ALA A 230 -7.66 -9.55 15.14
C ALA A 230 -8.19 -8.57 14.06
N VAL A 231 -7.44 -8.30 12.99
CA VAL A 231 -7.96 -7.50 11.85
C VAL A 231 -9.02 -8.25 11.03
N ALA A 232 -9.22 -9.55 11.30
CA ALA A 232 -10.27 -10.36 10.70
C ALA A 232 -11.56 -10.43 11.55
N ASP A 233 -11.62 -9.72 12.68
CA ASP A 233 -12.77 -9.74 13.58
C ASP A 233 -13.85 -8.72 13.17
N GLY A 234 -14.88 -9.20 12.49
CA GLY A 234 -16.01 -8.37 12.06
C GLY A 234 -17.05 -8.07 13.15
N SER A 235 -16.84 -8.50 14.40
CA SER A 235 -17.81 -8.30 15.48
C SER A 235 -18.00 -6.81 15.85
N PRO A 236 -19.16 -6.43 16.41
CA PRO A 236 -19.34 -5.12 17.04
C PRO A 236 -18.35 -4.96 18.21
N PRO A 237 -17.70 -3.79 18.35
CA PRO A 237 -16.75 -3.56 19.43
C PRO A 237 -17.46 -3.44 20.78
N ALA A 238 -16.82 -3.94 21.85
CA ALA A 238 -17.37 -3.87 23.21
C ALA A 238 -17.47 -2.43 23.73
N ASP A 239 -16.43 -1.61 23.49
CA ASP A 239 -16.41 -0.18 23.82
C ASP A 239 -15.61 0.56 22.74
N ARG A 240 -16.33 1.05 21.72
CA ARG A 240 -15.75 1.77 20.58
C ARG A 240 -15.00 3.02 21.04
N ASP A 241 -15.64 3.83 21.88
CA ASP A 241 -15.15 5.17 22.21
C ASP A 241 -13.92 5.10 23.12
N ALA A 242 -13.88 4.15 24.06
CA ALA A 242 -12.69 3.94 24.88
C ALA A 242 -11.45 3.55 24.03
N VAL A 243 -11.63 2.71 23.01
CA VAL A 243 -10.53 2.33 22.11
C VAL A 243 -10.08 3.53 21.28
N LEU A 244 -11.03 4.27 20.68
CA LEU A 244 -10.72 5.47 19.90
C LEU A 244 -9.97 6.52 20.72
N ARG A 245 -10.46 6.86 21.92
CA ARG A 245 -9.74 7.77 22.84
C ARG A 245 -8.33 7.29 23.15
N THR A 246 -8.13 5.98 23.28
CA THR A 246 -6.81 5.41 23.56
C THR A 246 -5.89 5.58 22.36
N VAL A 247 -6.35 5.20 21.16
CA VAL A 247 -5.57 5.34 19.92
C VAL A 247 -5.22 6.81 19.66
N SER A 248 -6.19 7.72 19.77
CA SER A 248 -5.97 9.16 19.56
C SER A 248 -4.99 9.75 20.57
N ARG A 249 -5.16 9.48 21.88
CA ARG A 249 -4.22 9.98 22.91
C ARG A 249 -2.81 9.44 22.71
N THR A 250 -2.68 8.16 22.37
CA THR A 250 -1.38 7.55 22.06
C THR A 250 -0.74 8.21 20.85
N LEU A 251 -1.48 8.40 19.76
CA LEU A 251 -0.97 9.04 18.55
C LEU A 251 -0.50 10.48 18.81
N ARG A 252 -1.26 11.29 19.57
CA ARG A 252 -0.83 12.65 19.95
C ARG A 252 0.46 12.61 20.77
N HIS A 253 0.49 11.78 21.81
CA HIS A 253 1.65 11.65 22.69
C HIS A 253 2.92 11.26 21.92
N ASP A 254 2.84 10.24 21.07
CA ASP A 254 3.99 9.76 20.29
C ASP A 254 4.43 10.80 19.24
N THR A 255 3.48 11.51 18.63
CA THR A 255 3.78 12.59 17.68
C THR A 255 4.55 13.72 18.36
N ASP A 256 4.12 14.15 19.54
CA ASP A 256 4.81 15.20 20.30
C ASP A 256 6.21 14.74 20.71
N LEU A 257 6.36 13.53 21.22
CA LEU A 257 7.66 12.95 21.56
C LEU A 257 8.62 12.98 20.35
N LEU A 258 8.14 12.56 19.17
CA LEU A 258 8.94 12.53 17.94
C LEU A 258 9.26 13.95 17.42
N ARG A 259 8.38 14.94 17.60
CA ARG A 259 8.68 16.36 17.31
C ARG A 259 9.79 16.92 18.19
N HIS A 260 9.80 16.56 19.48
CA HIS A 260 10.87 16.95 20.40
C HIS A 260 12.21 16.30 20.01
N LEU A 261 12.20 15.01 19.65
CA LEU A 261 13.38 14.31 19.11
C LEU A 261 13.88 14.96 17.82
N LEU A 262 13.01 15.22 16.85
CA LEU A 262 13.38 15.88 15.59
C LEU A 262 14.00 17.25 15.84
N THR A 263 13.42 18.06 16.74
CA THR A 263 13.97 19.38 17.10
C THR A 263 15.38 19.28 17.66
N ARG A 264 15.66 18.29 18.53
CA ARG A 264 17.01 18.05 19.07
C ARG A 264 18.00 17.58 18.00
N ILE A 265 17.56 16.72 17.08
CA ILE A 265 18.43 16.10 16.07
C ILE A 265 18.76 17.09 14.94
N ARG A 266 17.78 17.89 14.51
CA ARG A 266 17.84 18.73 13.29
C ARG A 266 19.10 19.62 13.17
N PRO A 267 19.59 20.31 14.22
CA PRO A 267 20.80 21.12 14.13
C PRO A 267 22.06 20.35 13.70
N HIS A 268 22.06 19.02 13.86
CA HIS A 268 23.21 18.17 13.59
C HIS A 268 23.17 17.47 12.23
N LEU A 269 22.13 17.73 11.41
CA LEU A 269 21.90 17.02 10.15
C LEU A 269 22.46 17.73 8.91
N ALA A 270 22.94 18.98 9.02
CA ALA A 270 23.35 19.78 7.87
C ALA A 270 24.48 19.13 7.03
N THR A 271 25.34 18.35 7.67
CA THR A 271 26.46 17.66 7.00
C THR A 271 26.17 16.20 6.68
N VAL A 272 24.95 15.72 6.95
CA VAL A 272 24.58 14.31 6.73
C VAL A 272 24.13 14.14 5.27
N PRO A 273 24.82 13.30 4.47
CA PRO A 273 24.41 13.05 3.09
C PRO A 273 22.97 12.53 3.00
N ASP A 274 22.23 13.01 2.02
CA ASP A 274 20.83 12.63 1.76
C ASP A 274 19.85 12.82 2.94
N ALA A 275 20.21 13.61 3.96
CA ALA A 275 19.34 13.83 5.12
C ALA A 275 17.96 14.34 4.72
N ALA A 276 17.87 15.18 3.68
CA ALA A 276 16.61 15.69 3.14
C ALA A 276 15.64 14.57 2.72
N ARG A 277 16.14 13.48 2.13
CA ARG A 277 15.30 12.35 1.68
C ARG A 277 14.74 11.53 2.85
N LEU A 278 15.48 11.44 3.96
CA LEU A 278 14.98 10.81 5.19
C LEU A 278 14.06 11.74 5.99
N LEU A 279 14.31 13.06 5.92
CA LEU A 279 13.50 14.08 6.60
C LEU A 279 12.16 14.32 5.93
N ALA A 280 12.04 14.19 4.61
CA ALA A 280 10.79 14.39 3.87
C ALA A 280 9.63 13.51 4.43
N PRO A 281 9.74 12.18 4.47
CA PRO A 281 8.70 11.33 5.06
C PRO A 281 8.48 11.57 6.56
N VAL A 282 9.52 11.95 7.32
CA VAL A 282 9.36 12.38 8.72
C VAL A 282 8.45 13.61 8.82
N GLY A 283 8.65 14.59 7.93
CA GLY A 283 7.80 15.77 7.83
C GLY A 283 6.36 15.42 7.52
N ASP A 284 6.14 14.57 6.51
CA ASP A 284 4.80 14.13 6.10
C ASP A 284 4.06 13.43 7.25
N TYR A 285 4.71 12.51 7.96
CA TYR A 285 4.09 11.82 9.11
C TYR A 285 3.75 12.78 10.24
N LEU A 286 4.69 13.66 10.63
CA LEU A 286 4.47 14.61 11.72
C LEU A 286 3.46 15.72 11.36
N LEU A 287 3.22 15.95 10.06
CA LEU A 287 2.19 16.85 9.55
C LEU A 287 0.79 16.25 9.78
N VAL A 288 0.57 14.98 9.43
CA VAL A 288 -0.77 14.38 9.42
C VAL A 288 -1.22 13.77 10.74
N CYS A 289 -0.29 13.28 11.57
CA CYS A 289 -0.64 12.56 12.79
C CYS A 289 -1.57 13.32 13.77
N PRO A 290 -1.41 14.64 14.02
CA PRO A 290 -2.34 15.36 14.89
C PRO A 290 -3.76 15.40 14.33
N GLY A 291 -3.91 15.70 13.04
CA GLY A 291 -5.22 15.74 12.38
C GLY A 291 -5.91 14.39 12.39
N LEU A 292 -5.14 13.29 12.22
CA LEU A 292 -5.67 11.94 12.37
C LEU A 292 -6.11 11.63 13.81
N ALA A 293 -5.32 12.02 14.80
CA ALA A 293 -5.69 11.80 16.20
C ALA A 293 -6.98 12.53 16.56
N ASP A 294 -7.15 13.77 16.08
CA ASP A 294 -8.38 14.55 16.24
C ASP A 294 -9.54 13.93 15.47
N ALA A 295 -9.34 13.51 14.22
CA ALA A 295 -10.39 12.85 13.43
C ALA A 295 -10.90 11.54 14.05
N TRP A 296 -10.08 10.86 14.87
CA TRP A 296 -10.45 9.62 15.52
C TRP A 296 -11.01 9.80 16.93
N ASP A 297 -10.82 10.96 17.57
CA ASP A 297 -11.15 11.17 18.97
C ASP A 297 -12.65 11.51 19.14
N PRO A 298 -13.43 10.70 19.88
CA PRO A 298 -14.85 11.00 20.10
C PRO A 298 -15.07 12.26 20.96
N ASP A 299 -14.06 12.72 21.69
CA ASP A 299 -14.18 13.86 22.61
C ASP A 299 -13.82 15.20 21.94
N THR A 300 -13.33 15.20 20.70
CA THR A 300 -13.15 16.43 19.90
C THR A 300 -14.46 16.77 19.18
N GLY A 301 -15.12 17.84 19.62
CA GLY A 301 -16.49 18.21 19.19
C GLY A 301 -16.64 18.65 17.73
N ASP A 302 -17.78 18.26 17.14
CA ASP A 302 -18.44 18.69 15.89
C ASP A 302 -17.59 19.41 14.84
N SER A 303 -16.82 18.63 14.08
CA SER A 303 -17.03 18.44 12.64
C SER A 303 -15.75 17.92 12.00
N PRO A 304 -15.42 16.62 12.10
CA PRO A 304 -14.63 16.07 11.01
C PRO A 304 -15.50 16.24 9.76
N ALA A 305 -14.98 16.92 8.73
CA ALA A 305 -15.67 17.06 7.44
C ALA A 305 -16.19 15.70 6.91
N HIS A 306 -15.63 14.60 7.42
CA HIS A 306 -16.02 13.22 7.21
C HIS A 306 -16.14 12.46 8.55
N PRO A 307 -17.35 12.18 9.07
CA PRO A 307 -17.52 11.38 10.28
C PRO A 307 -17.04 9.95 10.07
N LEU A 308 -16.51 9.32 11.14
CA LEU A 308 -16.09 7.92 11.09
C LEU A 308 -17.27 7.02 10.66
N PRO A 309 -17.03 6.04 9.77
CA PRO A 309 -18.05 5.08 9.41
C PRO A 309 -18.40 4.16 10.60
N PRO A 310 -19.46 3.35 10.52
CA PRO A 310 -19.69 2.29 11.49
C PRO A 310 -18.45 1.39 11.64
N LEU A 311 -17.89 1.31 12.86
CA LEU A 311 -16.65 0.58 13.13
C LEU A 311 -16.94 -0.78 13.77
N SER A 312 -16.29 -1.82 13.24
CA SER A 312 -16.17 -3.14 13.88
C SER A 312 -14.87 -3.24 14.71
N THR A 313 -14.71 -4.34 15.44
CA THR A 313 -13.43 -4.66 16.12
C THR A 313 -12.23 -4.60 15.16
N ALA A 314 -12.35 -5.15 13.95
CA ALA A 314 -11.31 -5.08 12.92
C ALA A 314 -10.88 -3.64 12.58
N HIS A 315 -11.84 -2.71 12.46
CA HIS A 315 -11.52 -1.31 12.18
C HIS A 315 -10.72 -0.69 13.32
N LEU A 316 -11.14 -0.91 14.56
CA LEU A 316 -10.43 -0.36 15.72
C LEU A 316 -9.01 -0.92 15.87
N VAL A 317 -8.82 -2.20 15.56
CA VAL A 317 -7.49 -2.83 15.51
C VAL A 317 -6.64 -2.22 14.41
N ALA A 318 -7.20 -2.02 13.21
CA ALA A 318 -6.50 -1.41 12.08
C ALA A 318 -6.10 0.06 12.39
N LEU A 319 -6.96 0.85 13.03
CA LEU A 319 -6.63 2.21 13.47
C LEU A 319 -5.48 2.23 14.49
N ARG A 320 -5.51 1.35 15.50
CA ARG A 320 -4.40 1.18 16.45
C ARG A 320 -3.09 0.84 15.72
N ILE A 321 -3.15 -0.10 14.79
CA ILE A 321 -1.98 -0.51 14.00
C ILE A 321 -1.47 0.67 13.16
N SER A 322 -2.34 1.40 12.47
CA SER A 322 -1.98 2.54 11.62
C SER A 322 -1.35 3.69 12.40
N GLY A 323 -1.94 4.09 13.53
CA GLY A 323 -1.38 5.15 14.38
C GLY A 323 0.02 4.81 14.88
N ARG A 324 0.20 3.59 15.41
CA ARG A 324 1.51 3.10 15.88
C ARG A 324 2.52 3.00 14.73
N ARG A 325 2.08 2.68 13.51
CA ARG A 325 2.94 2.48 12.33
C ARG A 325 3.58 3.79 11.90
N LEU A 326 2.82 4.89 11.92
CA LEU A 326 3.33 6.22 11.61
C LEU A 326 4.42 6.65 12.59
N ALA A 327 4.20 6.47 13.89
CA ALA A 327 5.19 6.76 14.92
C ALA A 327 6.46 5.90 14.76
N LEU A 328 6.29 4.60 14.54
CA LEU A 328 7.41 3.65 14.44
C LEU A 328 8.26 3.89 13.17
N ARG A 329 7.63 4.14 12.03
CA ARG A 329 8.34 4.53 10.79
C ARG A 329 9.12 5.84 10.98
N THR A 330 8.52 6.83 11.65
CA THR A 330 9.18 8.10 11.98
C THR A 330 10.41 7.89 12.87
N ALA A 331 10.30 7.09 13.94
CA ALA A 331 11.44 6.76 14.81
C ALA A 331 12.55 6.02 14.06
N GLY A 332 12.21 5.08 13.18
CA GLY A 332 13.18 4.35 12.34
C GLY A 332 13.97 5.27 11.40
N LEU A 333 13.32 6.27 10.80
CA LEU A 333 13.96 7.28 9.95
C LEU A 333 14.84 8.24 10.75
N LEU A 334 14.37 8.72 11.91
CA LEU A 334 15.19 9.55 12.82
C LEU A 334 16.42 8.77 13.33
N HIS A 335 16.26 7.50 13.66
CA HIS A 335 17.35 6.63 14.06
C HIS A 335 18.40 6.50 12.95
N GLN A 336 17.97 6.30 11.70
CA GLN A 336 18.89 6.28 10.55
C GLN A 336 19.61 7.61 10.34
N LEU A 337 18.92 8.75 10.49
CA LEU A 337 19.52 10.08 10.40
C LEU A 337 20.64 10.28 11.43
N VAL A 338 20.40 9.91 12.69
CA VAL A 338 21.42 10.06 13.74
C VAL A 338 22.59 9.08 13.51
N ARG A 339 22.33 7.84 13.09
CA ARG A 339 23.39 6.89 12.75
C ARG A 339 24.24 7.36 11.56
N ALA A 340 23.61 7.92 10.54
CA ALA A 340 24.30 8.47 9.37
C ALA A 340 25.19 9.67 9.71
N ALA A 341 24.89 10.41 10.79
CA ALA A 341 25.75 11.47 11.29
C ALA A 341 27.08 10.97 11.91
N GLY A 342 27.19 9.68 12.22
CA GLY A 342 28.39 9.06 12.81
C GLY A 342 28.68 9.45 14.26
N ARG A 343 27.90 10.37 14.83
CA ARG A 343 27.96 10.85 16.21
C ARG A 343 26.56 11.23 16.70
N ASP A 344 26.32 11.13 17.99
CA ASP A 344 25.03 11.46 18.62
C ASP A 344 25.18 12.60 19.65
N PRO A 345 25.46 13.85 19.21
CA PRO A 345 25.56 15.00 20.10
C PRO A 345 24.23 15.34 20.79
N ALA A 346 23.10 14.88 20.24
CA ALA A 346 21.77 15.09 20.80
C ALA A 346 21.38 14.06 21.88
N GLY A 347 22.18 12.99 22.04
CA GLY A 347 21.87 11.86 22.93
C GLY A 347 20.55 11.16 22.57
N ALA A 348 20.17 11.19 21.29
CA ALA A 348 18.86 10.73 20.82
C ALA A 348 18.80 9.21 20.56
N LEU A 349 19.93 8.55 20.25
CA LEU A 349 19.94 7.12 19.90
C LEU A 349 19.42 6.22 21.02
N PRO A 350 19.89 6.34 22.29
CA PRO A 350 19.40 5.46 23.36
C PRO A 350 17.89 5.61 23.61
N GLU A 351 17.35 6.80 23.36
CA GLU A 351 15.93 7.08 23.48
C GLU A 351 15.14 6.47 22.31
N LEU A 352 15.61 6.67 21.08
CA LEU A 352 15.03 6.07 19.87
C LEU A 352 15.05 4.54 19.92
N ASP A 353 16.15 3.93 20.37
CA ASP A 353 16.25 2.48 20.50
C ASP A 353 15.21 1.92 21.47
N ARG A 354 15.06 2.55 22.65
CA ARG A 354 14.06 2.14 23.64
C ARG A 354 12.65 2.25 23.10
N LEU A 355 12.33 3.34 22.41
CA LEU A 355 11.01 3.57 21.80
C LEU A 355 10.72 2.53 20.72
N ILE A 356 11.67 2.30 19.80
CA ILE A 356 11.52 1.30 18.74
C ILE A 356 11.31 -0.08 19.35
N ASP A 357 12.09 -0.48 20.36
CA ASP A 357 11.97 -1.80 20.98
C ASP A 357 10.64 -1.97 21.72
N GLN A 358 10.20 -0.94 22.47
CA GLN A 358 8.91 -0.95 23.17
C GLN A 358 7.73 -1.05 22.18
N TRP A 359 7.75 -0.25 21.12
CA TRP A 359 6.68 -0.22 20.12
C TRP A 359 6.67 -1.46 19.23
N CYS A 360 7.83 -2.04 18.94
CA CYS A 360 7.92 -3.37 18.32
C CYS A 360 7.36 -4.46 19.23
N ALA A 361 7.60 -4.39 20.54
CA ALA A 361 7.01 -5.32 21.50
C ALA A 361 5.48 -5.17 21.57
N ASP A 362 4.94 -3.94 21.54
CA ASP A 362 3.49 -3.68 21.49
C ASP A 362 2.83 -4.36 20.27
N TYR A 363 3.45 -4.33 19.10
CA TYR A 363 2.94 -5.08 17.95
C TYR A 363 2.97 -6.60 18.14
N ARG A 364 4.10 -7.14 18.62
CA ARG A 364 4.25 -8.60 18.79
C ARG A 364 3.33 -9.14 19.87
N ASP A 365 3.27 -8.46 21.01
CA ASP A 365 2.69 -8.99 22.24
C ASP A 365 1.28 -8.43 22.43
N GLY A 366 1.05 -7.15 22.08
CA GLY A 366 -0.24 -6.46 22.20
C GLY A 366 -1.17 -6.61 20.99
N CYS A 367 -0.64 -6.88 19.79
CA CYS A 367 -1.44 -7.19 18.58
C CYS A 367 -1.25 -8.64 18.09
N GLY A 368 -0.28 -9.38 18.64
CA GLY A 368 -0.01 -10.75 18.19
C GLY A 368 0.60 -10.82 16.78
N ALA A 369 1.30 -9.77 16.33
CA ALA A 369 1.85 -9.69 14.98
C ALA A 369 2.91 -10.78 14.73
N ARG A 370 2.74 -11.57 13.65
CA ARG A 370 3.65 -12.68 13.28
C ARG A 370 4.14 -12.56 11.85
N TRP A 371 5.44 -12.79 11.65
CA TRP A 371 6.03 -12.79 10.31
C TRP A 371 5.39 -13.86 9.43
N ILE A 372 4.96 -13.46 8.23
CA ILE A 372 4.49 -14.36 7.19
C ILE A 372 5.67 -14.62 6.26
N PRO A 373 6.09 -15.88 6.00
CA PRO A 373 7.21 -16.14 5.08
C PRO A 373 6.99 -15.51 3.70
N VAL A 374 8.03 -14.90 3.12
CA VAL A 374 7.95 -14.22 1.81
C VAL A 374 7.32 -15.12 0.74
N ALA A 375 7.67 -16.40 0.70
CA ALA A 375 7.08 -17.37 -0.22
C ALA A 375 5.55 -17.46 -0.10
N ARG A 376 5.01 -17.34 1.11
CA ARG A 376 3.56 -17.37 1.38
C ARG A 376 2.90 -16.02 1.04
N GLN A 377 3.57 -14.90 1.30
CA GLN A 377 3.10 -13.58 0.87
C GLN A 377 3.00 -13.51 -0.68
N ALA A 378 4.05 -13.96 -1.38
CA ALA A 378 4.08 -13.97 -2.84
C ALA A 378 3.08 -14.96 -3.45
N GLU A 379 2.91 -16.14 -2.83
CA GLU A 379 1.88 -17.10 -3.23
C GLU A 379 0.47 -16.54 -3.10
N TYR A 380 0.20 -15.76 -2.05
CA TYR A 380 -1.07 -15.07 -1.86
C TYR A 380 -1.32 -14.06 -2.96
N GLN A 381 -0.39 -13.12 -3.17
CA GLN A 381 -0.57 -12.12 -4.22
C GLN A 381 -0.74 -12.78 -5.59
N ALA A 382 0.06 -13.79 -5.93
CA ALA A 382 -0.04 -14.49 -7.21
C ALA A 382 -1.42 -15.14 -7.41
N ARG A 383 -1.98 -15.80 -6.38
CA ARG A 383 -3.33 -16.38 -6.46
C ARG A 383 -4.41 -15.33 -6.57
N VAL A 384 -4.28 -14.21 -5.87
CA VAL A 384 -5.23 -13.09 -5.94
C VAL A 384 -5.21 -12.44 -7.32
N VAL A 385 -4.03 -12.20 -7.89
CA VAL A 385 -3.87 -11.69 -9.27
C VAL A 385 -4.51 -12.63 -10.29
N LEU A 386 -4.27 -13.93 -10.20
CA LEU A 386 -4.89 -14.91 -11.10
C LEU A 386 -6.42 -14.94 -10.96
N ALA A 387 -6.94 -14.81 -9.72
CA ALA A 387 -8.37 -14.71 -9.49
C ALA A 387 -8.98 -13.44 -10.13
N ALA A 388 -8.28 -12.30 -10.04
CA ALA A 388 -8.68 -11.05 -10.70
C ALA A 388 -8.62 -11.19 -12.22
N PHE A 389 -7.56 -11.80 -12.76
CA PHE A 389 -7.37 -12.07 -14.19
C PHE A 389 -8.52 -12.86 -14.80
N GLU A 390 -8.92 -13.97 -14.18
CA GLU A 390 -10.04 -14.78 -14.66
C GLU A 390 -11.37 -14.01 -14.65
N LEU A 391 -11.63 -13.18 -13.63
CA LEU A 391 -12.89 -12.45 -13.49
C LEU A 391 -12.94 -11.23 -14.42
N ALA A 392 -11.88 -10.41 -14.45
CA ALA A 392 -11.75 -9.30 -15.39
C ALA A 392 -11.78 -9.80 -16.83
N GLY A 393 -11.17 -10.97 -17.08
CA GLY A 393 -11.14 -11.61 -18.37
C GLY A 393 -12.54 -11.94 -18.92
N ARG A 394 -13.45 -12.40 -18.05
CA ARG A 394 -14.87 -12.66 -18.38
C ARG A 394 -15.66 -11.37 -18.58
N ARG A 395 -15.44 -10.36 -17.73
CA ARG A 395 -16.09 -9.04 -17.84
C ARG A 395 -15.80 -8.38 -19.19
N ALA A 396 -14.55 -8.34 -19.60
CA ALA A 396 -14.15 -7.73 -20.88
C ALA A 396 -14.85 -8.39 -22.08
N ARG A 397 -14.94 -9.73 -22.11
CA ARG A 397 -15.64 -10.47 -23.17
C ARG A 397 -17.13 -10.14 -23.23
N ALA A 398 -17.79 -9.98 -22.08
CA ALA A 398 -19.21 -9.61 -22.03
C ALA A 398 -19.46 -8.19 -22.57
N CYS A 399 -18.59 -7.22 -22.23
CA CYS A 399 -18.71 -5.85 -22.72
C CYS A 399 -18.43 -5.72 -24.23
N SER A 400 -17.56 -6.56 -24.80
CA SER A 400 -17.31 -6.59 -26.25
C SER A 400 -18.42 -7.27 -27.05
N GLY A 401 -19.20 -8.18 -26.42
CA GLY A 401 -20.27 -8.93 -27.07
C GLY A 401 -21.64 -8.25 -27.13
N SER A 402 -21.86 -7.18 -26.36
CA SER A 402 -23.15 -6.46 -26.31
C SER A 402 -23.30 -5.34 -27.36
N GLY A 403 -22.51 -5.38 -28.43
CA GLY A 403 -22.48 -4.38 -29.51
C GLY A 403 -23.44 -4.63 -30.67
N GLU A 404 -24.57 -5.30 -30.48
CA GLU A 404 -25.62 -5.37 -31.52
C GLU A 404 -26.49 -4.10 -31.46
N PRO A 405 -26.67 -3.39 -32.59
CA PRO A 405 -27.57 -2.25 -32.65
C PRO A 405 -29.02 -2.75 -32.56
N VAL A 406 -29.73 -2.34 -31.51
CA VAL A 406 -31.19 -2.45 -31.46
C VAL A 406 -31.75 -1.72 -32.69
N PRO A 407 -32.47 -2.40 -33.61
CA PRO A 407 -33.08 -1.71 -34.72
C PRO A 407 -34.18 -0.81 -34.14
N MET A 408 -34.02 0.49 -34.35
CA MET A 408 -35.05 1.48 -34.08
C MET A 408 -36.23 1.18 -35.00
N GLN A 409 -37.23 0.45 -34.50
CA GLN A 409 -38.53 0.32 -35.15
C GLN A 409 -39.16 1.70 -35.18
N ARG A 410 -39.33 2.22 -36.40
CA ARG A 410 -40.30 3.27 -36.68
C ARG A 410 -41.67 2.62 -36.65
N ASP A 411 -42.58 3.23 -35.91
CA ASP A 411 -43.97 3.48 -36.30
C ASP A 411 -44.41 4.82 -35.71
#